data_AF-A0AB34KH29-F1
#
_entry.id   AF-A0AB34KH29-F1
#
_cell.length_a   1.000
_cell.length_b   1.000
_cell.length_c   1.000
_cell.angle_alpha   90.00
_cell.angle_beta   90.00
_cell.angle_gamma   90.00
#
_symmetry.space_group_name_H-M   'P 1'
#
loop_
_entity.id
_entity.type
_entity.pdbx_description
1 polymer ?
#
loop_
_entity_poly.entity_id
_entity_poly.type
_entity_poly.pdbx_seq_one_letter_code
_entity_poly.pdbx_strand_id
1 'polypeptide(L)'
;MSDQPQSLAELCSICYTEKPKYRCPRCKTQTCSLTCYKRHQQRASCNGQRDPAAYLKRSEWATPSGIDRDYNYLKSVERHVDRTGQDVRERGINTRQPGRGGPERGSAGNRKVSKAWMPGSALQKYLTENDVRVEKAPVGMSRQKTNLTRVTHKGNVMWTVEWIEGDGRKSVDDDSSEGRPIKDLWGEVMAKRLNAEKGKKRKREAEKQPALPKPSAQEAEQGQPNEAELQQLQPSQAETNHDQQTSIPAGETPNEPLTDPDSNPPKSAEQTQDESNRPEEKMEDARPGKSEHFYLVKPFTASKATVLVPINADQTLTACLKRQTVLEYPTIYVLPEAADALPEGFQLEAEYVKLQKAEEAEVEGLMQKTNQSTGGALNATQEEEKSLDANSILDMLKRDVGV
;
A
#
# COMPACT_ATOMS: atom_id res chain seq x y z
N MET A 1 31.83 -67.47 5.57
CA MET A 1 31.20 -66.15 5.81
C MET A 1 30.09 -66.38 6.81
N SER A 2 29.92 -65.50 7.80
CA SER A 2 29.08 -65.81 8.97
C SER A 2 27.72 -65.11 8.88
N ASP A 3 26.70 -65.81 8.38
CA ASP A 3 25.32 -65.35 8.45
C ASP A 3 24.81 -65.42 9.89
N GLN A 4 24.98 -64.30 10.62
CA GLN A 4 24.21 -64.00 11.80
C GLN A 4 22.80 -63.57 11.36
N PRO A 5 21.71 -64.15 11.90
CA PRO A 5 20.35 -63.77 11.52
C PRO A 5 20.08 -62.33 11.98
N GLN A 6 20.03 -61.38 11.03
CA GLN A 6 19.79 -59.97 11.32
C GLN A 6 18.41 -59.80 11.96
N SER A 7 18.34 -59.08 13.08
CA SER A 7 17.08 -58.95 13.80
C SER A 7 16.08 -58.11 13.00
N LEU A 8 14.78 -58.45 13.09
CA LEU A 8 13.72 -57.68 12.40
C LEU A 8 13.62 -56.21 12.85
N ALA A 9 14.29 -55.84 13.95
CA ALA A 9 14.43 -54.47 14.44
C ALA A 9 15.56 -53.67 13.75
N GLU A 10 16.55 -54.33 13.15
CA GLU A 10 17.63 -53.67 12.39
C GLU A 10 17.25 -53.38 10.93
N LEU A 11 16.15 -53.95 10.44
CA LEU A 11 15.69 -53.84 9.06
C LEU A 11 14.57 -52.80 8.92
N CYS A 12 14.39 -52.29 7.71
CA CYS A 12 13.35 -51.30 7.41
C CYS A 12 11.95 -51.85 7.71
N SER A 13 11.26 -51.24 8.66
CA SER A 13 9.90 -51.55 9.16
C SER A 13 8.75 -51.60 8.12
N ILE A 14 9.06 -51.46 6.83
CA ILE A 14 8.10 -51.36 5.72
C ILE A 14 8.37 -52.38 4.59
N CYS A 15 9.62 -52.81 4.42
CA CYS A 15 10.03 -53.79 3.40
C CYS A 15 10.84 -54.97 3.96
N TYR A 16 11.45 -54.85 5.14
CA TYR A 16 12.23 -55.87 5.84
C TYR A 16 13.40 -56.48 5.02
N THR A 17 13.92 -55.76 4.02
CA THR A 17 15.05 -56.19 3.17
C THR A 17 16.35 -55.41 3.42
N GLU A 18 16.26 -54.09 3.63
CA GLU A 18 17.40 -53.18 3.79
C GLU A 18 17.46 -52.59 5.20
N LYS A 19 18.67 -52.30 5.69
CA LYS A 19 18.87 -51.49 6.90
C LYS A 19 18.32 -50.06 6.68
N PRO A 20 17.68 -49.44 7.69
CA PRO A 20 17.04 -48.14 7.55
C PRO A 20 18.06 -46.99 7.44
N LYS A 21 17.74 -45.98 6.62
CA LYS A 21 18.58 -44.81 6.35
C LYS A 21 17.93 -43.50 6.82
N TYR A 22 16.60 -43.49 7.00
CA TYR A 22 15.80 -42.33 7.36
C TYR A 22 14.85 -42.64 8.53
N ARG A 23 14.43 -41.60 9.25
CA ARG A 23 13.51 -41.70 10.40
C ARG A 23 12.39 -40.66 10.30
N CYS A 24 11.14 -41.07 10.51
CA CYS A 24 10.00 -40.14 10.52
C CYS A 24 10.05 -39.19 11.73
N PRO A 25 9.93 -37.86 11.55
CA PRO A 25 10.02 -36.91 12.66
C PRO A 25 8.77 -36.88 13.55
N ARG A 26 7.66 -37.53 13.14
CA ARG A 26 6.44 -37.69 13.95
C ARG A 26 6.46 -38.98 14.76
N CYS A 27 6.29 -40.12 14.09
CA CYS A 27 6.15 -41.44 14.73
C CYS A 27 7.47 -42.18 14.96
N LYS A 28 8.63 -41.57 14.64
CA LYS A 28 9.98 -42.13 14.86
C LYS A 28 10.28 -43.44 14.10
N THR A 29 9.38 -43.91 13.23
CA THR A 29 9.50 -45.08 12.33
C THR A 29 10.75 -44.98 11.44
N GLN A 30 11.43 -46.10 11.23
CA GLN A 30 12.68 -46.20 10.48
C GLN A 30 12.48 -46.83 9.09
N THR A 31 13.03 -46.20 8.04
CA THR A 31 12.82 -46.56 6.63
C THR A 31 14.11 -46.50 5.82
N CYS A 32 14.35 -47.46 4.91
CA CYS A 32 15.53 -47.47 4.03
C CYS A 32 15.48 -46.43 2.89
N SER A 33 14.30 -46.05 2.41
CA SER A 33 14.12 -45.27 1.19
C SER A 33 12.91 -44.33 1.25
N LEU A 34 12.84 -43.37 0.31
CA LEU A 34 11.69 -42.46 0.16
C LEU A 34 10.40 -43.19 -0.24
N THR A 35 10.48 -44.32 -0.95
CA THR A 35 9.31 -45.15 -1.27
C THR A 35 8.77 -45.83 -0.02
N CYS A 36 9.64 -46.39 0.83
CA CYS A 36 9.26 -46.89 2.15
C CYS A 36 8.73 -45.77 3.06
N TYR A 37 9.29 -44.56 2.96
CA TYR A 37 8.78 -43.39 3.67
C TYR A 37 7.33 -43.07 3.26
N LYS A 38 7.05 -42.85 1.97
CA LYS A 38 5.66 -42.59 1.51
C LYS A 38 4.69 -43.73 1.86
N ARG A 39 5.15 -44.99 1.79
CA ARG A 39 4.35 -46.17 2.15
C ARG A 39 4.06 -46.26 3.66
N HIS A 40 4.93 -45.78 4.55
CA HIS A 40 4.62 -45.67 5.98
C HIS A 40 3.60 -44.55 6.26
N GLN A 41 3.72 -43.41 5.57
CA GLN A 41 2.78 -42.28 5.73
C GLN A 41 1.35 -42.71 5.38
N GLN A 42 1.18 -43.48 4.31
CA GLN A 42 -0.11 -44.05 3.91
C GLN A 42 -0.60 -45.11 4.90
N ARG A 43 0.22 -46.13 5.20
CA ARG A 43 -0.18 -47.27 6.06
C ARG A 43 -0.50 -46.89 7.51
N ALA A 44 0.16 -45.88 8.05
CA ALA A 44 0.01 -45.43 9.44
C ALA A 44 -0.70 -44.07 9.57
N SER A 45 -1.38 -43.61 8.51
CA SER A 45 -2.08 -42.31 8.43
C SER A 45 -1.24 -41.12 8.93
N CYS A 46 0.07 -41.17 8.71
CA CYS A 46 1.04 -40.25 9.29
C CYS A 46 1.40 -39.16 8.28
N ASN A 47 1.04 -37.90 8.59
CA ASN A 47 1.42 -36.74 7.76
C ASN A 47 2.94 -36.52 7.63
N GLY A 48 3.77 -37.22 8.41
CA GLY A 48 5.23 -37.11 8.36
C GLY A 48 5.80 -35.78 8.88
N GLN A 49 4.99 -34.93 9.51
CA GLN A 49 5.40 -33.66 10.11
C GLN A 49 5.48 -33.81 11.63
N ARG A 50 6.54 -33.27 12.25
CA ARG A 50 6.65 -33.18 13.71
C ARG A 50 5.51 -32.33 14.25
N ASP A 51 4.82 -32.80 15.27
CA ASP A 51 3.84 -32.00 16.01
C ASP A 51 4.60 -30.95 16.86
N PRO A 52 4.43 -29.64 16.62
CA PRO A 52 5.07 -28.60 17.43
C PRO A 52 4.45 -28.46 18.82
N ALA A 53 3.14 -28.70 18.93
CA ALA A 53 2.35 -28.48 20.14
C ALA A 53 2.32 -29.71 21.07
N ALA A 54 2.96 -30.82 20.68
CA ALA A 54 3.09 -32.01 21.50
C ALA A 54 3.67 -31.69 22.89
N TYR A 55 2.93 -32.06 23.93
CA TYR A 55 3.29 -31.83 25.33
C TYR A 55 4.65 -32.45 25.68
N LEU A 56 5.50 -31.65 26.34
CA LEU A 56 6.74 -32.11 26.99
C LEU A 56 6.61 -31.91 28.50
N LYS A 57 7.19 -32.82 29.28
CA LYS A 57 7.32 -32.63 30.73
C LYS A 57 8.25 -31.45 30.99
N ARG A 58 8.04 -30.72 32.09
CA ARG A 58 8.87 -29.54 32.45
C ARG A 58 10.37 -29.85 32.49
N SER A 59 10.77 -31.05 32.93
CA SER A 59 12.16 -31.53 32.94
C SER A 59 12.77 -31.79 31.55
N GLU A 60 11.94 -32.15 30.56
CA GLU A 60 12.36 -32.37 29.16
C GLU A 60 12.37 -31.05 28.38
N TRP A 61 11.42 -30.16 28.71
CA TRP A 61 11.30 -28.81 28.17
C TRP A 61 12.43 -27.86 28.63
N ALA A 62 12.86 -27.96 29.89
CA ALA A 62 13.94 -27.18 30.47
C ALA A 62 15.35 -27.61 29.99
N THR A 63 15.46 -27.94 28.71
CA THR A 63 16.70 -28.19 27.97
C THR A 63 16.82 -27.16 26.85
N PRO A 64 18.04 -26.78 26.39
CA PRO A 64 18.18 -25.81 25.31
C PRO A 64 17.35 -26.15 24.07
N SER A 65 17.39 -27.43 23.64
CA SER A 65 16.61 -27.93 22.50
C SER A 65 15.09 -27.96 22.72
N GLY A 66 14.61 -27.93 23.97
CA GLY A 66 13.20 -27.75 24.30
C GLY A 66 12.76 -26.30 24.13
N ILE A 67 13.54 -25.37 24.67
CA ILE A 67 13.33 -23.92 24.54
C ILE A 67 13.43 -23.49 23.07
N ASP A 68 14.44 -23.97 22.33
CA ASP A 68 14.62 -23.71 20.89
C ASP A 68 13.40 -24.14 20.06
N ARG A 69 12.79 -25.29 20.39
CA ARG A 69 11.60 -25.80 19.69
C ARG A 69 10.45 -24.81 19.81
N ASP A 70 10.17 -24.36 21.03
CA ASP A 70 9.02 -23.52 21.34
C ASP A 70 9.25 -22.08 20.86
N TYR A 71 10.48 -21.55 21.00
CA TYR A 71 10.87 -20.28 20.40
C TYR A 71 10.69 -20.28 18.88
N ASN A 72 11.20 -21.31 18.18
CA ASN A 72 11.03 -21.42 16.73
C ASN A 72 9.55 -21.55 16.32
N TYR A 73 8.74 -22.27 17.11
CA TYR A 73 7.29 -22.33 16.90
C TYR A 73 6.63 -20.97 17.05
N LEU A 74 6.86 -20.25 18.15
CA LEU A 74 6.29 -18.92 18.40
C LEU A 74 6.72 -17.91 17.32
N LYS A 75 8.02 -17.81 16.99
CA LYS A 75 8.48 -16.97 15.87
C LYS A 75 7.91 -17.43 14.52
N SER A 76 7.53 -18.70 14.35
CA SER A 76 6.85 -19.16 13.13
C SER A 76 5.38 -18.71 13.08
N VAL A 77 4.67 -18.71 14.21
CA VAL A 77 3.29 -18.23 14.32
C VAL A 77 3.23 -16.72 14.10
N GLU A 78 4.10 -15.97 14.77
CA GLU A 78 4.27 -14.52 14.58
C GLU A 78 4.46 -14.16 13.10
N ARG A 79 5.45 -14.76 12.42
CA ARG A 79 5.70 -14.55 10.99
C ARG A 79 4.54 -14.99 10.07
N HIS A 80 3.66 -15.89 10.51
CA HIS A 80 2.42 -16.20 9.77
C HIS A 80 1.34 -15.14 10.02
N VAL A 81 1.16 -14.68 11.25
CA VAL A 81 0.23 -13.58 11.59
C VAL A 81 0.64 -12.29 10.88
N ASP A 82 1.93 -11.93 10.89
CA ASP A 82 2.47 -10.77 10.16
C ASP A 82 2.21 -10.88 8.66
N ARG A 83 2.52 -12.05 8.06
CA ARG A 83 2.31 -12.29 6.63
C ARG A 83 0.83 -12.26 6.26
N THR A 84 -0.04 -12.87 7.07
CA THR A 84 -1.49 -12.81 6.85
C THR A 84 -2.02 -11.39 7.02
N GLY A 85 -1.51 -10.63 8.00
CA GLY A 85 -1.81 -9.21 8.16
C GLY A 85 -1.34 -8.37 6.96
N GLN A 86 -0.16 -8.65 6.41
CA GLN A 86 0.34 -8.01 5.20
C GLN A 86 -0.46 -8.39 3.96
N ASP A 87 -0.77 -9.67 3.75
CA ASP A 87 -1.63 -10.10 2.64
C ASP A 87 -3.05 -9.52 2.75
N VAL A 88 -3.58 -9.36 3.96
CA VAL A 88 -4.85 -8.65 4.21
C VAL A 88 -4.73 -7.15 3.90
N ARG A 89 -3.61 -6.49 4.21
CA ARG A 89 -3.35 -5.09 3.83
C ARG A 89 -3.23 -4.92 2.31
N GLU A 90 -2.52 -5.81 1.62
CA GLU A 90 -2.27 -5.74 0.17
C GLU A 90 -3.47 -6.18 -0.69
N ARG A 91 -4.25 -7.16 -0.22
CA ARG A 91 -5.31 -7.84 -1.02
C ARG A 91 -6.73 -7.63 -0.50
N GLY A 92 -6.90 -7.18 0.75
CA GLY A 92 -8.19 -7.10 1.43
C GLY A 92 -8.67 -8.44 2.01
N ILE A 93 -9.65 -8.36 2.94
CA ILE A 93 -10.29 -9.55 3.51
C ILE A 93 -11.38 -10.06 2.56
N ASN A 94 -11.01 -10.90 1.60
CA ASN A 94 -11.97 -11.59 0.76
C ASN A 94 -12.69 -12.71 1.53
N THR A 95 -13.83 -12.36 2.15
CA THR A 95 -14.76 -13.30 2.81
C THR A 95 -15.56 -14.17 1.84
N ARG A 96 -15.31 -14.07 0.52
CA ARG A 96 -15.96 -14.89 -0.51
C ARG A 96 -15.18 -16.17 -0.79
N GLN A 97 -15.93 -17.27 -0.80
CA GLN A 97 -15.50 -18.65 -0.97
C GLN A 97 -14.59 -18.86 -2.20
N PRO A 98 -13.50 -19.64 -2.09
CA PRO A 98 -12.61 -19.92 -3.22
C PRO A 98 -13.31 -20.83 -4.24
N GLY A 99 -13.88 -20.24 -5.31
CA GLY A 99 -14.54 -21.01 -6.36
C GLY A 99 -15.32 -20.21 -7.41
N ARG A 100 -15.73 -18.95 -7.14
CA ARG A 100 -16.41 -18.10 -8.13
C ARG A 100 -15.93 -16.65 -8.11
N GLY A 101 -14.94 -16.37 -8.97
CA GLY A 101 -14.44 -15.03 -9.26
C GLY A 101 -13.28 -15.12 -10.26
N GLY A 102 -13.41 -14.46 -11.42
CA GLY A 102 -12.29 -14.29 -12.34
C GLY A 102 -11.24 -13.30 -11.81
N PRO A 103 -10.14 -13.03 -12.54
CA PRO A 103 -9.15 -12.06 -12.13
C PRO A 103 -9.71 -10.63 -12.13
N GLU A 104 -10.21 -10.17 -10.99
CA GLU A 104 -10.72 -8.81 -10.82
C GLU A 104 -9.61 -7.77 -11.00
N ARG A 105 -9.81 -6.85 -11.97
CA ARG A 105 -8.82 -5.82 -12.35
C ARG A 105 -8.43 -4.87 -11.20
N GLY A 106 -9.18 -4.83 -10.10
CA GLY A 106 -8.90 -3.99 -8.93
C GLY A 106 -7.62 -4.36 -8.15
N SER A 107 -7.25 -5.64 -8.08
CA SER A 107 -6.12 -6.09 -7.23
C SER A 107 -4.76 -5.53 -7.68
N ALA A 108 -4.60 -5.25 -8.98
CA ALA A 108 -3.37 -4.66 -9.51
C ALA A 108 -3.18 -3.18 -9.11
N GLY A 109 -4.27 -2.44 -8.88
CA GLY A 109 -4.21 -1.05 -8.43
C GLY A 109 -3.70 -0.93 -6.99
N ASN A 110 -4.35 -1.65 -6.07
CA ASN A 110 -4.01 -1.58 -4.64
C ASN A 110 -2.56 -2.00 -4.33
N ARG A 111 -2.00 -2.97 -5.07
CA ARG A 111 -0.58 -3.34 -4.98
C ARG A 111 0.38 -2.22 -5.39
N LYS A 112 0.03 -1.40 -6.39
CA LYS A 112 0.86 -0.24 -6.78
C LYS A 112 0.86 0.83 -5.70
N VAL A 113 -0.30 1.11 -5.10
CA VAL A 113 -0.44 2.04 -3.96
C VAL A 113 0.36 1.53 -2.76
N SER A 114 0.15 0.26 -2.36
CA SER A 114 0.87 -0.37 -1.24
C SER A 114 2.39 -0.27 -1.39
N LYS A 115 2.92 -0.53 -2.60
CA LYS A 115 4.36 -0.42 -2.89
C LYS A 115 4.86 1.03 -2.91
N ALA A 116 4.02 2.01 -3.25
CA ALA A 116 4.38 3.43 -3.18
C ALA A 116 4.56 3.92 -1.73
N TRP A 117 3.86 3.35 -0.75
CA TRP A 117 3.96 3.74 0.67
C TRP A 117 5.03 2.99 1.49
N MET A 118 5.96 2.28 0.82
CA MET A 118 7.09 1.57 1.45
C MET A 118 8.26 2.51 1.78
N PRO A 119 9.08 2.22 2.82
CA PRO A 119 10.31 2.95 3.09
C PRO A 119 11.25 2.99 1.87
N GLY A 120 11.84 4.16 1.60
CA GLY A 120 12.76 4.38 0.47
C GLY A 120 12.09 4.47 -0.91
N SER A 121 10.76 4.46 -0.99
CA SER A 121 10.03 4.65 -2.25
C SER A 121 10.21 6.07 -2.84
N ALA A 122 9.92 6.22 -4.13
CA ALA A 122 9.91 7.54 -4.78
C ALA A 122 8.89 8.51 -4.15
N LEU A 123 7.73 8.02 -3.67
CA LEU A 123 6.77 8.84 -2.93
C LEU A 123 7.37 9.32 -1.60
N GLN A 124 8.02 8.43 -0.85
CA GLN A 124 8.63 8.80 0.43
C GLN A 124 9.78 9.82 0.26
N LYS A 125 10.50 9.77 -0.87
CA LYS A 125 11.47 10.80 -1.27
C LYS A 125 10.80 12.15 -1.53
N TYR A 126 9.81 12.20 -2.43
CA TYR A 126 9.03 13.41 -2.74
C TYR A 126 8.41 14.07 -1.49
N LEU A 127 7.87 13.26 -0.56
CA LEU A 127 7.30 13.76 0.70
C LEU A 127 8.38 14.41 1.58
N THR A 128 9.57 13.79 1.66
CA THR A 128 10.71 14.30 2.44
C THR A 128 11.28 15.59 1.80
N GLU A 129 11.43 15.61 0.48
CA GLU A 129 11.97 16.76 -0.30
C GLU A 129 11.06 18.00 -0.26
N ASN A 130 9.77 17.82 0.05
CA ASN A 130 8.78 18.89 0.15
C ASN A 130 8.26 19.12 1.58
N ASP A 131 8.92 18.57 2.61
CA ASP A 131 8.53 18.69 4.02
C ASP A 131 7.07 18.21 4.31
N VAL A 132 6.47 17.39 3.45
CA VAL A 132 5.04 17.00 3.51
C VAL A 132 4.84 15.86 4.50
N ARG A 133 4.11 16.12 5.58
CA ARG A 133 3.81 15.10 6.61
C ARG A 133 2.48 14.43 6.31
N VAL A 134 2.48 13.11 6.12
CA VAL A 134 1.26 12.32 5.90
C VAL A 134 1.00 11.40 7.08
N GLU A 135 0.03 11.78 7.91
CA GLU A 135 -0.43 10.97 9.04
C GLU A 135 -1.46 9.95 8.57
N LYS A 136 -1.18 8.66 8.70
CA LYS A 136 -2.02 7.62 8.06
C LYS A 136 -3.33 7.40 8.82
N ALA A 137 -4.43 7.30 8.07
CA ALA A 137 -5.74 6.97 8.62
C ALA A 137 -5.78 5.53 9.16
N PRO A 138 -6.54 5.25 10.24
CA PRO A 138 -6.61 3.92 10.83
C PRO A 138 -7.02 2.83 9.82
N VAL A 139 -6.37 1.68 9.91
CA VAL A 139 -6.52 0.60 8.93
C VAL A 139 -7.98 0.13 8.84
N GLY A 140 -8.50 0.07 7.62
CA GLY A 140 -9.88 -0.34 7.34
C GLY A 140 -10.90 0.81 7.33
N MET A 141 -10.53 2.03 7.73
CA MET A 141 -11.40 3.21 7.60
C MET A 141 -11.64 3.59 6.13
N SER A 142 -12.78 4.21 5.84
CA SER A 142 -13.16 4.61 4.48
C SER A 142 -12.09 5.48 3.81
N ARG A 143 -11.52 6.45 4.55
CA ARG A 143 -10.52 7.39 4.03
C ARG A 143 -9.15 6.73 3.74
N GLN A 144 -8.81 5.64 4.42
CA GLN A 144 -7.66 4.81 4.03
C GLN A 144 -7.97 4.03 2.73
N LYS A 145 -9.18 3.47 2.62
CA LYS A 145 -9.63 2.68 1.46
C LYS A 145 -9.81 3.49 0.18
N THR A 146 -10.05 4.79 0.28
CA THR A 146 -10.15 5.70 -0.88
C THR A 146 -8.81 6.30 -1.30
N ASN A 147 -7.72 6.11 -0.54
CA ASN A 147 -6.42 6.60 -0.92
C ASN A 147 -5.83 5.76 -2.07
N LEU A 148 -5.65 6.39 -3.22
CA LEU A 148 -5.06 5.82 -4.43
C LEU A 148 -3.78 6.56 -4.85
N THR A 149 -3.25 7.43 -3.98
CA THR A 149 -2.03 8.21 -4.18
C THR A 149 -0.87 7.31 -4.60
N ARG A 150 -0.26 7.65 -5.75
CA ARG A 150 0.65 6.76 -6.49
C ARG A 150 1.69 7.52 -7.28
N VAL A 151 2.86 6.92 -7.48
CA VAL A 151 3.89 7.45 -8.38
C VAL A 151 3.64 6.92 -9.79
N THR A 152 3.75 7.79 -10.79
CA THR A 152 3.73 7.42 -12.22
C THR A 152 5.04 6.75 -12.63
N HIS A 153 5.05 6.12 -13.81
CA HIS A 153 6.29 5.60 -14.42
C HIS A 153 7.31 6.70 -14.79
N LYS A 154 6.93 7.99 -14.76
CA LYS A 154 7.81 9.14 -15.01
C LYS A 154 8.43 9.74 -13.74
N GLY A 155 8.05 9.25 -12.56
CA GLY A 155 8.49 9.77 -11.26
C GLY A 155 7.52 10.75 -10.59
N ASN A 156 6.62 11.37 -11.36
CA ASN A 156 5.60 12.28 -10.81
C ASN A 156 4.61 11.59 -9.88
N VAL A 157 4.20 12.24 -8.80
CA VAL A 157 3.11 11.82 -7.91
C VAL A 157 1.75 12.23 -8.49
N MET A 158 0.82 11.27 -8.51
CA MET A 158 -0.62 11.52 -8.63
C MET A 158 -1.23 11.38 -7.24
N TRP A 159 -1.79 12.47 -6.74
CA TRP A 159 -2.43 12.54 -5.44
C TRP A 159 -3.90 12.14 -5.51
N THR A 160 -4.38 11.53 -4.42
CA THR A 160 -5.80 11.57 -4.10
C THR A 160 -6.14 12.89 -3.41
N VAL A 161 -7.25 13.55 -3.74
CA VAL A 161 -7.68 14.80 -3.10
C VAL A 161 -9.19 14.75 -2.81
N GLU A 162 -9.58 15.07 -1.57
CA GLU A 162 -10.98 15.28 -1.18
C GLU A 162 -11.33 16.77 -1.36
N TRP A 163 -12.16 17.07 -2.36
CA TRP A 163 -12.70 18.41 -2.60
C TRP A 163 -14.04 18.55 -1.88
N ILE A 164 -14.23 19.66 -1.16
CA ILE A 164 -15.46 19.97 -0.41
C ILE A 164 -15.96 21.36 -0.81
N GLU A 165 -17.20 21.46 -1.30
CA GLU A 165 -17.85 22.75 -1.58
C GLU A 165 -18.45 23.37 -0.30
N GLY A 166 -18.66 24.69 -0.31
CA GLY A 166 -19.34 25.41 0.78
C GLY A 166 -20.79 24.95 1.09
N ASP A 167 -21.41 24.15 0.20
CA ASP A 167 -22.70 23.49 0.46
C ASP A 167 -22.56 22.10 1.12
N GLY A 168 -21.34 21.70 1.49
CA GLY A 168 -21.00 20.42 2.11
C GLY A 168 -20.88 19.24 1.14
N ARG A 169 -21.04 19.44 -0.18
CA ARG A 169 -20.82 18.37 -1.17
C ARG A 169 -19.36 17.96 -1.19
N LYS A 170 -19.13 16.65 -1.32
CA LYS A 170 -17.80 16.03 -1.33
C LYS A 170 -17.56 15.27 -2.62
N SER A 171 -16.40 15.45 -3.23
CA SER A 171 -15.90 14.62 -4.33
C SER A 171 -14.43 14.29 -4.13
N VAL A 172 -14.08 13.00 -4.24
CA VAL A 172 -12.69 12.53 -4.18
C VAL A 172 -12.21 12.25 -5.61
N ASP A 173 -11.02 12.75 -5.94
CA ASP A 173 -10.33 12.53 -7.22
C ASP A 173 -9.00 11.81 -6.96
N ASP A 174 -8.58 10.88 -7.83
CA ASP A 174 -7.36 10.05 -7.69
C ASP A 174 -6.31 10.27 -8.81
N ASP A 175 -6.48 11.31 -9.62
CA ASP A 175 -5.61 11.63 -10.77
C ASP A 175 -5.10 13.08 -10.70
N SER A 176 -5.05 13.66 -9.49
CA SER A 176 -4.62 15.03 -9.25
C SER A 176 -3.08 15.12 -9.25
N SER A 177 -2.51 15.57 -10.37
CA SER A 177 -1.05 15.65 -10.57
C SER A 177 -0.38 16.73 -9.70
N GLU A 178 0.74 16.37 -9.07
CA GLU A 178 1.55 17.20 -8.17
C GLU A 178 1.93 18.61 -8.73
N GLY A 179 2.04 18.72 -10.05
CA GLY A 179 2.57 19.88 -10.75
C GLY A 179 1.52 20.76 -11.43
N ARG A 180 0.23 20.40 -11.35
CA ARG A 180 -0.87 21.26 -11.83
C ARG A 180 -1.24 22.30 -10.76
N PRO A 181 -1.70 23.50 -11.17
CA PRO A 181 -2.24 24.47 -10.24
C PRO A 181 -3.64 24.07 -9.77
N ILE A 182 -4.01 24.51 -8.56
CA ILE A 182 -5.25 24.13 -7.87
C ILE A 182 -6.50 24.40 -8.73
N LYS A 183 -6.57 25.55 -9.43
CA LYS A 183 -7.71 25.92 -10.28
C LYS A 183 -7.98 24.93 -11.42
N ASP A 184 -6.93 24.38 -12.02
CA ASP A 184 -7.05 23.49 -13.17
C ASP A 184 -7.51 22.10 -12.71
N LEU A 185 -6.97 21.63 -11.57
CA LEU A 185 -7.41 20.39 -10.92
C LEU A 185 -8.89 20.45 -10.53
N TRP A 186 -9.33 21.58 -9.96
CA TRP A 186 -10.74 21.81 -9.65
C TRP A 186 -11.62 21.85 -10.90
N GLY A 187 -11.17 22.54 -11.96
CA GLY A 187 -11.84 22.56 -13.26
C GLY A 187 -11.98 21.16 -13.88
N GLU A 188 -10.97 20.31 -13.77
CA GLU A 188 -11.03 18.91 -14.19
C GLU A 188 -12.04 18.10 -13.37
N VAL A 189 -12.08 18.24 -12.04
CA VAL A 189 -13.08 17.59 -11.16
C VAL A 189 -14.50 18.05 -11.50
N MET A 190 -14.70 19.34 -11.74
CA MET A 190 -15.99 19.89 -12.17
C MET A 190 -16.42 19.37 -13.55
N ALA A 191 -15.50 19.27 -14.52
CA ALA A 191 -15.77 18.68 -15.83
C ALA A 191 -16.11 17.18 -15.74
N LYS A 192 -15.37 16.41 -14.94
CA LYS A 192 -15.66 14.99 -14.63
C LYS A 192 -17.09 14.84 -14.07
N ARG A 193 -17.49 15.70 -13.13
CA ARG A 193 -18.84 15.73 -12.53
C ARG A 193 -19.94 16.03 -13.57
N LEU A 194 -19.83 17.13 -14.30
CA LEU A 194 -20.84 17.56 -15.29
C LEU A 194 -21.04 16.50 -16.39
N ASN A 195 -19.98 15.79 -16.79
CA ASN A 195 -20.07 14.71 -17.76
C ASN A 195 -20.73 13.45 -17.18
N ALA A 196 -20.46 13.11 -15.92
CA ALA A 196 -21.16 12.02 -15.22
C ALA A 196 -22.67 12.29 -15.06
N GLU A 197 -23.07 13.54 -14.81
CA GLU A 197 -24.48 13.95 -14.72
C GLU A 197 -25.20 13.88 -16.09
N LYS A 198 -24.57 14.39 -17.16
CA LYS A 198 -25.07 14.23 -18.54
C LYS A 198 -25.24 12.74 -18.90
N GLY A 199 -24.29 11.89 -18.50
CA GLY A 199 -24.36 10.43 -18.69
C GLY A 199 -25.54 9.79 -17.95
N LYS A 200 -25.74 10.11 -16.66
CA LYS A 200 -26.88 9.66 -15.86
C LYS A 200 -28.22 10.09 -16.48
N LYS A 201 -28.31 11.32 -16.99
CA LYS A 201 -29.52 11.84 -17.63
C LYS A 201 -29.87 11.05 -18.90
N ARG A 202 -28.90 10.85 -19.81
CA ARG A 202 -29.05 10.04 -21.02
C ARG A 202 -29.51 8.60 -20.71
N LYS A 203 -28.95 7.96 -19.67
CA LYS A 203 -29.37 6.61 -19.25
C LYS A 203 -30.84 6.58 -18.80
N ARG A 204 -31.26 7.54 -17.98
CA ARG A 204 -32.65 7.66 -17.48
C ARG A 204 -33.66 8.03 -18.59
N GLU A 205 -33.20 8.72 -19.62
CA GLU A 205 -34.00 9.03 -20.83
C GLU A 205 -34.14 7.79 -21.74
N ALA A 206 -33.08 7.00 -21.91
CA ALA A 206 -33.13 5.71 -22.63
C ALA A 206 -34.01 4.67 -21.91
N GLU A 207 -33.91 4.56 -20.58
CA GLU A 207 -34.76 3.69 -19.75
C GLU A 207 -36.25 4.12 -19.72
N LYS A 208 -36.58 5.28 -20.31
CA LYS A 208 -37.95 5.77 -20.47
C LYS A 208 -38.57 5.50 -21.85
N GLN A 209 -37.81 4.99 -22.82
CA GLN A 209 -38.37 4.61 -24.11
C GLN A 209 -38.98 3.20 -24.05
N PRO A 210 -40.20 2.97 -24.57
CA PRO A 210 -40.79 1.63 -24.62
C PRO A 210 -39.93 0.70 -25.48
N ALA A 211 -39.63 -0.50 -24.97
CA ALA A 211 -38.90 -1.50 -25.73
C ALA A 211 -39.78 -2.05 -26.87
N LEU A 212 -39.53 -1.59 -28.09
CA LEU A 212 -40.13 -2.17 -29.29
C LEU A 212 -39.74 -3.66 -29.41
N PRO A 213 -40.68 -4.56 -29.75
CA PRO A 213 -40.40 -5.99 -29.83
C PRO A 213 -39.44 -6.28 -30.99
N LYS A 214 -38.40 -7.09 -30.71
CA LYS A 214 -37.54 -7.62 -31.78
C LYS A 214 -38.28 -8.71 -32.55
N PRO A 215 -38.23 -8.73 -33.89
CA PRO A 215 -38.78 -9.84 -34.66
C PRO A 215 -37.97 -11.12 -34.38
N SER A 216 -38.68 -12.21 -34.10
CA SER A 216 -38.11 -13.56 -33.96
C SER A 216 -37.90 -14.18 -35.34
N ALA A 217 -36.66 -14.51 -35.68
CA ALA A 217 -36.33 -15.21 -36.93
C ALA A 217 -36.37 -16.73 -36.73
N GLN A 218 -37.42 -17.39 -37.24
CA GLN A 218 -37.50 -18.83 -37.47
C GLN A 218 -38.25 -19.09 -38.80
N GLU A 219 -38.20 -20.34 -39.26
CA GLU A 219 -38.89 -20.89 -40.44
C GLU A 219 -38.37 -20.46 -41.83
N ALA A 220 -37.47 -21.28 -42.38
CA ALA A 220 -37.61 -21.84 -43.73
C ALA A 220 -36.68 -23.08 -43.87
N GLU A 221 -37.27 -24.26 -44.10
CA GLU A 221 -36.54 -25.49 -44.46
C GLU A 221 -36.60 -25.75 -45.98
N GLN A 222 -35.90 -26.83 -46.40
CA GLN A 222 -36.10 -27.65 -47.61
C GLN A 222 -35.27 -27.28 -48.87
N GLY A 223 -34.54 -28.27 -49.41
CA GLY A 223 -33.87 -28.20 -50.72
C GLY A 223 -32.49 -28.89 -50.83
N GLN A 224 -32.47 -30.18 -51.19
CA GLN A 224 -31.34 -30.93 -51.79
C GLN A 224 -31.84 -31.57 -53.12
N PRO A 225 -31.03 -32.19 -54.01
CA PRO A 225 -29.59 -32.54 -53.97
C PRO A 225 -28.84 -31.89 -55.19
N ASN A 226 -27.70 -32.34 -55.77
CA ASN A 226 -26.80 -33.49 -55.55
C ASN A 226 -25.37 -33.21 -56.10
N GLU A 227 -24.41 -34.10 -55.78
CA GLU A 227 -23.17 -34.44 -56.55
C GLU A 227 -22.11 -33.33 -56.86
N ALA A 228 -20.80 -33.61 -56.89
CA ALA A 228 -20.05 -34.88 -56.86
C ALA A 228 -18.74 -34.80 -56.02
N GLU A 229 -18.04 -35.94 -55.98
CA GLU A 229 -16.65 -36.25 -55.55
C GLU A 229 -15.59 -35.11 -55.55
N LEU A 230 -14.53 -35.15 -54.72
CA LEU A 230 -13.67 -36.32 -54.40
C LEU A 230 -13.23 -36.39 -52.92
N GLN A 231 -12.50 -37.45 -52.56
CA GLN A 231 -12.22 -37.91 -51.19
C GLN A 231 -10.89 -37.39 -50.59
N GLN A 232 -10.90 -37.19 -49.26
CA GLN A 232 -9.94 -37.65 -48.22
C GLN A 232 -8.40 -37.44 -48.44
N LEU A 233 -7.60 -37.06 -47.44
CA LEU A 233 -7.35 -37.81 -46.19
C LEU A 233 -6.88 -36.90 -45.01
N GLN A 234 -7.04 -37.42 -43.79
CA GLN A 234 -6.33 -37.04 -42.56
C GLN A 234 -5.43 -38.24 -42.13
N PRO A 235 -4.72 -38.31 -40.97
CA PRO A 235 -4.52 -37.32 -39.88
C PRO A 235 -3.05 -37.25 -39.32
N SER A 236 -2.93 -36.66 -38.12
CA SER A 236 -2.04 -37.04 -36.98
C SER A 236 -0.52 -36.72 -36.95
N GLN A 237 -0.19 -35.73 -36.08
CA GLN A 237 0.67 -35.83 -34.88
C GLN A 237 2.15 -36.30 -34.92
N ALA A 238 3.06 -35.34 -34.63
CA ALA A 238 4.19 -35.35 -33.67
C ALA A 238 5.18 -36.53 -33.55
N GLU A 239 6.51 -36.25 -33.60
CA GLU A 239 7.42 -36.27 -32.42
C GLU A 239 8.91 -35.81 -32.69
N THR A 240 9.66 -35.53 -31.61
CA THR A 240 11.15 -35.57 -31.40
C THR A 240 12.21 -34.75 -32.20
N ASN A 241 12.80 -33.75 -31.51
CA ASN A 241 14.24 -33.54 -31.12
C ASN A 241 15.49 -33.70 -32.05
N HIS A 242 16.51 -32.85 -31.75
CA HIS A 242 17.98 -32.95 -31.98
C HIS A 242 18.53 -32.82 -33.45
N ASP A 243 19.75 -32.32 -33.75
CA ASP A 243 20.76 -31.55 -32.96
C ASP A 243 21.82 -30.82 -33.87
N GLN A 244 22.67 -29.98 -33.25
CA GLN A 244 24.08 -29.62 -33.60
C GLN A 244 24.50 -28.72 -34.82
N GLN A 245 25.19 -27.62 -34.46
CA GLN A 245 26.41 -27.00 -35.07
C GLN A 245 26.34 -26.38 -36.49
N THR A 246 27.14 -25.35 -36.85
CA THR A 246 28.28 -24.63 -36.20
C THR A 246 27.87 -23.17 -35.85
N SER A 247 28.68 -22.10 -35.65
CA SER A 247 30.12 -21.79 -35.76
C SER A 247 30.55 -20.62 -34.81
N ILE A 248 31.85 -20.29 -34.78
CA ILE A 248 32.56 -19.32 -33.89
C ILE A 248 33.76 -18.76 -34.73
N PRO A 249 34.07 -17.44 -34.85
CA PRO A 249 34.74 -16.68 -33.75
C PRO A 249 34.62 -15.12 -33.69
N ALA A 250 34.97 -14.59 -32.50
CA ALA A 250 35.78 -13.38 -32.16
C ALA A 250 35.48 -11.95 -32.67
N GLY A 251 35.65 -10.97 -31.76
CA GLY A 251 35.76 -9.52 -31.98
C GLY A 251 35.58 -8.74 -30.67
N GLU A 252 36.64 -8.06 -30.17
CA GLU A 252 36.68 -7.49 -28.81
C GLU A 252 36.47 -5.96 -28.75
N THR A 253 36.12 -5.47 -27.55
CA THR A 253 35.95 -4.05 -27.14
C THR A 253 37.26 -3.47 -26.54
N PRO A 254 37.33 -2.22 -25.98
CA PRO A 254 36.45 -1.02 -26.02
C PRO A 254 37.21 0.31 -26.35
N ASN A 255 36.54 1.47 -26.34
CA ASN A 255 36.85 2.67 -25.51
C ASN A 255 36.24 4.00 -26.03
N GLU A 256 35.94 4.92 -25.09
CA GLU A 256 35.69 6.37 -25.29
C GLU A 256 36.93 7.18 -24.77
N PRO A 257 36.95 8.52 -24.49
CA PRO A 257 35.98 9.63 -24.72
C PRO A 257 36.64 10.95 -25.25
N LEU A 258 35.98 12.12 -25.00
CA LEU A 258 36.45 13.53 -25.11
C LEU A 258 36.36 14.17 -26.54
N THR A 259 36.05 15.47 -26.76
CA THR A 259 35.76 16.64 -25.89
C THR A 259 34.97 17.76 -26.63
N ASP A 260 34.27 18.63 -25.90
CA ASP A 260 33.79 19.99 -26.29
C ASP A 260 34.98 20.98 -26.57
N PRO A 261 34.85 22.26 -27.06
CA PRO A 261 33.68 23.17 -26.94
C PRO A 261 33.40 24.25 -28.04
N ASP A 262 32.39 25.09 -27.74
CA ASP A 262 32.34 26.58 -27.90
C ASP A 262 31.53 27.25 -29.05
N SER A 263 31.07 28.46 -28.71
CA SER A 263 30.24 29.51 -29.32
C SER A 263 30.73 30.00 -30.71
N ASN A 264 29.97 30.66 -31.60
CA ASN A 264 28.96 31.73 -31.42
C ASN A 264 28.19 31.99 -32.77
N PRO A 265 27.08 32.78 -32.81
CA PRO A 265 26.35 33.17 -34.03
C PRO A 265 26.65 34.67 -34.38
N PRO A 266 25.78 35.51 -35.02
CA PRO A 266 24.66 35.32 -35.97
C PRO A 266 24.76 36.22 -37.25
N LYS A 267 23.77 36.15 -38.17
CA LYS A 267 23.08 37.26 -38.90
C LYS A 267 22.18 36.70 -40.03
N SER A 268 20.89 37.07 -40.13
CA SER A 268 20.35 38.28 -40.81
C SER A 268 20.64 38.28 -42.33
N ALA A 269 19.66 38.36 -43.25
CA ALA A 269 18.20 38.53 -43.15
C ALA A 269 17.53 38.01 -44.47
N GLU A 270 16.24 38.18 -44.83
CA GLU A 270 15.17 39.02 -44.28
C GLU A 270 13.72 38.46 -44.47
N GLN A 271 13.09 38.64 -45.64
CA GLN A 271 11.62 38.65 -45.82
C GLN A 271 11.10 37.77 -46.99
N THR A 272 9.93 37.17 -46.79
CA THR A 272 8.79 37.29 -47.72
C THR A 272 7.49 36.96 -46.96
N GLN A 273 6.36 37.53 -47.41
CA GLN A 273 5.05 37.40 -46.78
C GLN A 273 4.11 36.59 -47.68
N ASP A 274 3.21 35.82 -47.10
CA ASP A 274 1.81 35.76 -47.57
C ASP A 274 0.87 35.35 -46.43
N GLU A 275 -0.40 35.67 -46.55
CA GLU A 275 -1.48 35.31 -45.62
C GLU A 275 -2.04 33.91 -45.98
N SER A 276 -2.83 33.20 -45.17
CA SER A 276 -3.95 33.68 -44.36
C SER A 276 -4.56 32.57 -43.47
N ASN A 277 -5.48 33.01 -42.60
CA ASN A 277 -6.61 32.22 -42.08
C ASN A 277 -6.33 31.12 -41.03
N ARG A 278 -6.31 31.52 -39.75
CA ARG A 278 -6.58 30.67 -38.58
C ARG A 278 -7.67 31.32 -37.73
N PRO A 279 -8.81 30.66 -37.44
CA PRO A 279 -9.83 31.24 -36.56
C PRO A 279 -9.34 31.33 -35.11
N GLU A 280 -9.33 32.54 -34.55
CA GLU A 280 -9.25 32.75 -33.10
C GLU A 280 -10.66 32.89 -32.53
N GLU A 281 -11.23 31.78 -32.05
CA GLU A 281 -12.49 31.83 -31.31
C GLU A 281 -12.26 32.39 -29.90
N LYS A 282 -12.59 33.68 -29.72
CA LYS A 282 -12.76 34.27 -28.40
C LYS A 282 -13.86 33.53 -27.63
N MET A 283 -13.53 33.08 -26.41
CA MET A 283 -14.51 32.73 -25.38
C MET A 283 -14.32 33.60 -24.13
N GLU A 284 -14.58 34.90 -24.28
CA GLU A 284 -15.08 35.70 -23.17
C GLU A 284 -16.59 35.48 -23.09
N ASP A 285 -17.03 34.54 -22.24
CA ASP A 285 -18.47 34.25 -22.07
C ASP A 285 -18.84 34.41 -20.59
N ALA A 286 -19.56 35.50 -20.30
CA ALA A 286 -19.67 36.04 -18.95
C ALA A 286 -20.66 35.24 -18.09
N ARG A 287 -20.12 34.45 -17.15
CA ARG A 287 -20.83 34.09 -15.92
C ARG A 287 -20.45 35.12 -14.84
N PRO A 288 -21.39 35.59 -13.99
CA PRO A 288 -21.05 36.45 -12.88
C PRO A 288 -20.06 35.71 -11.98
N GLY A 289 -18.84 36.26 -11.88
CA GLY A 289 -17.70 35.58 -11.27
C GLY A 289 -17.94 35.32 -9.79
N LYS A 290 -18.23 34.07 -9.43
CA LYS A 290 -18.04 33.61 -8.06
C LYS A 290 -16.54 33.60 -7.81
N SER A 291 -16.11 34.34 -6.80
CA SER A 291 -14.75 34.29 -6.27
C SER A 291 -14.55 32.95 -5.55
N GLU A 292 -14.14 31.91 -6.29
CA GLU A 292 -13.85 30.60 -5.72
C GLU A 292 -12.49 30.65 -5.00
N HIS A 293 -12.55 30.69 -3.66
CA HIS A 293 -11.41 30.69 -2.77
C HIS A 293 -11.11 29.26 -2.29
N PHE A 294 -9.83 28.91 -2.27
CA PHE A 294 -9.36 27.55 -1.98
C PHE A 294 -8.67 27.49 -0.61
N TYR A 295 -8.97 26.45 0.15
CA TYR A 295 -8.47 26.28 1.52
C TYR A 295 -8.07 24.83 1.80
N LEU A 296 -6.82 24.59 2.21
CA LEU A 296 -6.37 23.28 2.69
C LEU A 296 -6.78 23.09 4.16
N VAL A 297 -7.35 21.93 4.51
CA VAL A 297 -7.72 21.60 5.89
C VAL A 297 -6.48 21.21 6.70
N LYS A 298 -6.29 21.82 7.88
CA LYS A 298 -5.25 21.41 8.84
C LYS A 298 -5.81 20.35 9.81
N PRO A 299 -5.29 19.10 9.80
CA PRO A 299 -5.75 18.03 10.67
C PRO A 299 -5.22 18.17 12.11
N PHE A 300 -5.79 17.40 13.04
CA PHE A 300 -5.37 17.29 14.45
C PHE A 300 -5.34 18.63 15.22
N THR A 301 -6.33 19.49 14.96
CA THR A 301 -6.47 20.77 15.65
C THR A 301 -7.46 20.65 16.81
N ALA A 302 -7.18 21.32 17.93
CA ALA A 302 -7.91 21.17 19.19
C ALA A 302 -9.22 21.98 19.26
N SER A 303 -9.47 22.84 18.26
CA SER A 303 -10.69 23.65 18.18
C SER A 303 -11.90 22.84 17.73
N LYS A 304 -13.09 23.36 18.04
CA LYS A 304 -14.36 22.88 17.47
C LYS A 304 -14.57 23.37 16.02
N ALA A 305 -13.86 24.41 15.61
CA ALA A 305 -13.90 24.96 14.26
C ALA A 305 -12.83 24.33 13.36
N THR A 306 -13.17 24.10 12.10
CA THR A 306 -12.26 23.53 11.09
C THR A 306 -11.18 24.53 10.74
N VAL A 307 -9.91 24.19 11.02
CA VAL A 307 -8.76 25.05 10.66
C VAL A 307 -8.50 24.98 9.16
N LEU A 308 -8.51 26.14 8.53
CA LEU A 308 -8.25 26.35 7.11
C LEU A 308 -6.94 27.10 6.88
N VAL A 309 -6.16 26.62 5.92
CA VAL A 309 -4.99 27.29 5.36
C VAL A 309 -5.39 27.85 3.99
N PRO A 310 -5.40 29.19 3.76
CA PRO A 310 -5.72 29.74 2.45
C PRO A 310 -4.62 29.38 1.45
N ILE A 311 -5.00 28.84 0.28
CA ILE A 311 -4.08 28.45 -0.80
C ILE A 311 -4.43 29.18 -2.09
N ASN A 312 -3.41 29.57 -2.87
CA ASN A 312 -3.63 30.32 -4.10
C ASN A 312 -4.03 29.38 -5.26
N ALA A 313 -5.08 29.76 -6.00
CA ALA A 313 -5.61 29.04 -7.15
C ALA A 313 -4.57 28.75 -8.25
N ASP A 314 -3.57 29.63 -8.42
CA ASP A 314 -2.48 29.53 -9.41
C ASP A 314 -1.26 28.73 -8.91
N GLN A 315 -1.16 28.41 -7.61
CA GLN A 315 -0.05 27.62 -7.07
C GLN A 315 -0.23 26.14 -7.38
N THR A 316 0.88 25.42 -7.60
CA THR A 316 0.86 23.97 -7.83
C THR A 316 0.47 23.21 -6.58
N LEU A 317 -0.15 22.03 -6.74
CA LEU A 317 -0.52 21.17 -5.61
C LEU A 317 0.69 20.88 -4.69
N THR A 318 1.88 20.64 -5.25
CA THR A 318 3.13 20.49 -4.47
C THR A 318 3.46 21.73 -3.64
N ALA A 319 3.31 22.94 -4.20
CA ALA A 319 3.58 24.18 -3.48
C ALA A 319 2.60 24.41 -2.33
N CYS A 320 1.31 24.10 -2.53
CA CYS A 320 0.27 24.22 -1.50
C CYS A 320 0.41 23.19 -0.36
N LEU A 321 0.99 22.01 -0.65
CA LEU A 321 1.24 20.96 0.35
C LEU A 321 2.59 21.09 1.05
N LYS A 322 3.51 21.90 0.53
CA LYS A 322 4.87 22.04 1.06
C LYS A 322 4.84 22.48 2.52
N ARG A 323 5.54 21.75 3.40
CA ARG A 323 5.57 21.94 4.87
C ARG A 323 4.24 21.74 5.60
N GLN A 324 3.17 21.32 4.90
CA GLN A 324 1.88 21.05 5.52
C GLN A 324 1.78 19.61 6.01
N THR A 325 0.87 19.40 6.96
CA THR A 325 0.51 18.08 7.47
C THR A 325 -0.87 17.71 6.95
N VAL A 326 -1.01 16.53 6.36
CA VAL A 326 -2.30 15.98 5.89
C VAL A 326 -2.56 14.63 6.55
N LEU A 327 -3.79 14.38 6.98
CA LEU A 327 -4.24 13.03 7.30
C LEU A 327 -4.42 12.29 5.98
N GLU A 328 -3.75 11.16 5.76
CA GLU A 328 -3.84 10.20 4.64
C GLU A 328 -3.62 10.74 3.20
N TYR A 329 -4.40 11.75 2.80
CA TYR A 329 -4.28 12.54 1.58
C TYR A 329 -4.98 13.91 1.76
N PRO A 330 -4.70 14.93 0.94
CA PRO A 330 -5.24 16.29 1.12
C PRO A 330 -6.77 16.40 1.09
N THR A 331 -7.30 17.30 1.91
CA THR A 331 -8.70 17.77 1.84
C THR A 331 -8.71 19.28 1.60
N ILE A 332 -9.38 19.73 0.53
CA ILE A 332 -9.46 21.12 0.09
C ILE A 332 -10.91 21.57 0.08
N TYR A 333 -11.20 22.68 0.78
CA TYR A 333 -12.46 23.40 0.68
C TYR A 333 -12.42 24.40 -0.48
N VAL A 334 -13.55 24.54 -1.17
CA VAL A 334 -13.82 25.57 -2.18
C VAL A 334 -15.02 26.39 -1.68
N LEU A 335 -14.76 27.62 -1.27
CA LEU A 335 -15.75 28.53 -0.68
C LEU A 335 -15.91 29.79 -1.55
N PRO A 336 -17.12 30.36 -1.66
CA PRO A 336 -17.32 31.67 -2.28
C PRO A 336 -16.87 32.83 -1.37
N GLU A 337 -16.77 32.62 -0.06
CA GLU A 337 -16.29 33.60 0.91
C GLU A 337 -14.75 33.76 0.86
N ALA A 338 -14.27 34.99 1.04
CA ALA A 338 -12.84 35.28 1.22
C ALA A 338 -12.38 34.95 2.66
N ALA A 339 -11.07 34.95 2.89
CA ALA A 339 -10.47 34.58 4.18
C ALA A 339 -10.96 35.46 5.35
N ASP A 340 -11.27 36.72 5.09
CA ASP A 340 -11.74 37.69 6.09
C ASP A 340 -13.26 37.59 6.39
N ALA A 341 -13.97 36.66 5.73
CA ALA A 341 -15.44 36.55 5.76
C ALA A 341 -15.93 35.09 5.89
N LEU A 342 -15.10 34.20 6.44
CA LEU A 342 -15.41 32.77 6.55
C LEU A 342 -16.68 32.47 7.39
N PRO A 343 -17.50 31.47 7.01
CA PRO A 343 -18.69 31.07 7.77
C PRO A 343 -18.41 30.55 9.18
N GLU A 344 -19.42 30.62 10.07
CA GLU A 344 -19.36 30.05 11.42
C GLU A 344 -18.96 28.56 11.39
N GLY A 345 -17.95 28.19 12.20
CA GLY A 345 -17.41 26.83 12.24
C GLY A 345 -16.11 26.63 11.43
N PHE A 346 -15.63 27.65 10.72
CA PHE A 346 -14.28 27.71 10.17
C PHE A 346 -13.41 28.73 10.93
N GLN A 347 -12.09 28.58 10.88
CA GLN A 347 -11.10 29.52 11.44
C GLN A 347 -9.78 29.43 10.66
N LEU A 348 -9.00 30.52 10.58
CA LEU A 348 -7.73 30.49 9.85
C LEU A 348 -6.60 29.87 10.68
N GLU A 349 -5.66 29.18 10.03
CA GLU A 349 -4.43 28.68 10.67
C GLU A 349 -3.67 29.79 11.41
N ALA A 350 -3.58 30.97 10.81
CA ALA A 350 -2.88 32.12 11.40
C ALA A 350 -3.55 32.67 12.67
N GLU A 351 -4.82 32.33 12.92
CA GLU A 351 -5.55 32.70 14.13
C GLU A 351 -5.45 31.59 15.17
N TYR A 352 -5.68 30.34 14.74
CA TYR A 352 -5.49 29.15 15.59
C TYR A 352 -4.09 29.10 16.21
N VAL A 353 -3.04 29.39 15.44
CA VAL A 353 -1.65 29.41 15.94
C VAL A 353 -1.39 30.59 16.89
N LYS A 354 -2.13 31.71 16.79
CA LYS A 354 -2.05 32.80 17.78
C LYS A 354 -2.73 32.41 19.09
N LEU A 355 -3.93 31.82 19.00
CA LEU A 355 -4.69 31.34 20.16
C LEU A 355 -3.91 30.28 20.93
N GLN A 356 -3.42 29.25 20.26
CA GLN A 356 -2.64 28.18 20.90
C GLN A 356 -1.37 28.71 21.59
N LYS A 357 -0.65 29.67 20.98
CA LYS A 357 0.51 30.30 21.63
C LYS A 357 0.15 31.17 22.83
N ALA A 358 -1.03 31.78 22.85
CA ALA A 358 -1.53 32.52 24.00
C ALA A 358 -1.94 31.57 25.14
N GLU A 359 -2.63 30.48 24.80
CA GLU A 359 -3.00 29.41 25.73
C GLU A 359 -1.75 28.71 26.32
N GLU A 360 -0.75 28.38 25.49
CA GLU A 360 0.55 27.84 25.91
C GLU A 360 1.26 28.78 26.90
N ALA A 361 1.32 30.08 26.60
CA ALA A 361 1.96 31.07 27.46
C ALA A 361 1.18 31.33 28.76
N GLU A 362 -0.15 31.26 28.74
CA GLU A 362 -0.97 31.33 29.96
C GLU A 362 -0.76 30.09 30.84
N VAL A 363 -0.76 28.89 30.25
CA VAL A 363 -0.49 27.63 30.97
C VAL A 363 0.92 27.62 31.54
N GLU A 364 1.95 28.05 30.78
CA GLU A 364 3.31 28.17 31.30
C GLU A 364 3.35 29.17 32.48
N GLY A 365 2.71 30.34 32.32
CA GLY A 365 2.61 31.34 33.39
C GLY A 365 1.87 30.83 34.64
N LEU A 366 0.91 29.91 34.49
CA LEU A 366 0.25 29.22 35.61
C LEU A 366 1.18 28.16 36.24
N MET A 367 1.89 27.36 35.44
CA MET A 367 2.84 26.36 35.95
C MET A 367 4.02 27.00 36.72
N GLN A 368 4.53 28.13 36.23
CA GLN A 368 5.56 28.91 36.95
C GLN A 368 5.02 29.44 38.30
N LYS A 369 3.77 29.95 38.33
CA LYS A 369 3.11 30.39 39.59
C LYS A 369 2.86 29.24 40.56
N THR A 370 2.41 28.08 40.10
CA THR A 370 2.21 26.91 40.98
C THR A 370 3.54 26.43 41.55
N ASN A 371 4.60 26.35 40.74
CA ASN A 371 5.93 25.97 41.23
C ASN A 371 6.47 26.95 42.29
N GLN A 372 6.26 28.26 42.10
CA GLN A 372 6.60 29.27 43.11
C GLN A 372 5.75 29.10 44.39
N SER A 373 4.46 28.78 44.27
CA SER A 373 3.56 28.56 45.42
C SER A 373 3.83 27.26 46.17
N THR A 374 4.32 26.20 45.51
CA THR A 374 4.72 24.94 46.17
C THR A 374 6.15 24.99 46.73
N GLY A 375 7.00 25.87 46.18
CA GLY A 375 8.38 26.08 46.63
C GLY A 375 8.53 26.62 48.05
N GLY A 376 7.43 27.02 48.71
CA GLY A 376 7.42 27.44 50.13
C GLY A 376 7.10 26.33 51.14
N ALA A 377 6.76 25.10 50.70
CA ALA A 377 6.20 24.07 51.58
C ALA A 377 6.92 22.70 51.56
N LEU A 378 8.03 22.57 50.83
CA LEU A 378 8.94 21.43 50.94
C LEU A 378 10.29 21.93 51.44
N ASN A 379 10.48 21.79 52.75
CA ASN A 379 11.77 22.04 53.39
C ASN A 379 12.79 21.05 52.82
N ALA A 380 13.98 21.53 52.44
CA ALA A 380 15.02 20.67 51.92
C ALA A 380 15.59 19.80 53.05
N THR A 381 14.99 18.63 53.28
CA THR A 381 15.76 17.47 53.76
C THR A 381 16.83 17.23 52.72
N GLN A 382 18.07 17.61 53.04
CA GLN A 382 19.23 17.11 52.33
C GLN A 382 19.26 15.60 52.55
N GLU A 383 18.70 14.85 51.61
CA GLU A 383 19.12 13.48 51.38
C GLU A 383 20.58 13.56 50.92
N GLU A 384 21.48 13.51 51.89
CA GLU A 384 22.84 13.05 51.66
C GLU A 384 22.73 11.77 50.82
N GLU A 385 23.45 11.69 49.70
CA GLU A 385 23.69 10.42 49.02
C GLU A 385 24.55 9.54 49.93
N LYS A 386 23.89 8.91 50.91
CA LYS A 386 24.45 7.84 51.72
C LYS A 386 24.64 6.67 50.78
N SER A 387 25.85 6.59 50.24
CA SER A 387 26.36 5.45 49.49
C SER A 387 26.01 4.19 50.29
N LEU A 388 25.04 3.44 49.77
CA LEU A 388 24.50 2.26 50.43
C LEU A 388 25.62 1.22 50.50
N ASP A 389 26.24 1.08 51.66
CA ASP A 389 27.38 0.18 51.86
C ASP A 389 27.01 -1.23 51.36
N ALA A 390 27.85 -1.77 50.49
CA ALA A 390 27.65 -3.07 49.88
C ALA A 390 27.51 -4.19 50.94
N ASN A 391 28.09 -4.02 52.12
CA ASN A 391 27.91 -4.95 53.24
C ASN A 391 26.48 -4.91 53.80
N SER A 392 25.83 -3.74 53.86
CA SER A 392 24.44 -3.59 54.31
C SER A 392 23.47 -4.27 53.34
N ILE A 393 23.70 -4.11 52.03
CA ILE A 393 22.92 -4.78 50.98
C ILE A 393 23.10 -6.31 51.07
N LEU A 394 24.34 -6.78 51.26
CA LEU A 394 24.63 -8.21 51.48
C LEU A 394 23.99 -8.77 52.76
N ASP A 395 23.92 -7.99 53.83
CA ASP A 395 23.34 -8.40 55.11
C ASP A 395 21.80 -8.42 55.07
N MET A 396 21.16 -7.56 54.27
CA MET A 396 19.74 -7.71 53.94
C MET A 396 19.48 -8.97 53.11
N LEU A 397 20.23 -9.18 52.02
CA LEU A 397 20.06 -10.35 51.15
C LEU A 397 20.24 -11.70 51.88
N LYS A 398 21.10 -11.74 52.91
CA LYS A 398 21.29 -12.92 53.77
C LYS A 398 20.14 -13.18 54.75
N ARG A 399 19.31 -12.19 55.08
CA ARG A 399 18.09 -12.42 55.90
C ARG A 399 16.97 -13.05 55.08
N ASP A 400 16.82 -12.62 53.83
CA ASP A 400 15.76 -13.12 52.94
C ASP A 400 16.12 -14.47 52.30
N VAL A 401 17.41 -14.72 52.04
CA VAL A 401 17.93 -16.03 51.57
C VAL A 401 18.52 -16.80 52.76
N GLY A 402 17.63 -17.29 53.63
CA GLY A 402 18.03 -17.97 54.88
C GLY A 402 18.88 -19.23 54.65
N VAL A 403 20.10 -19.20 55.21
CA VAL A 403 21.10 -20.28 55.29
C VAL A 403 21.76 -20.23 56.66
#